data_AF-A0A6I2SDQ9-F1
#
_entry.id   AF-A0A6I2SDQ9-F1
#
_cell.length_a   1.000
_cell.length_b   1.000
_cell.length_c   1.000
_cell.angle_alpha   90.00
_cell.angle_beta   90.00
_cell.angle_gamma   90.00
#
_symmetry.space_group_name_H-M   'P 1'
#
loop_
_entity.id
_entity.type
_entity.pdbx_description
1 polymer ?
#
loop_
_entity_poly.entity_id
_entity_poly.type
_entity_poly.pdbx_seq_one_letter_code
_entity_poly.pdbx_strand_id
1 'polypeptide(L)'
;MDYEQLINCMRCGMCLPHCPTYKETFLETASPRGRVALVRKFREGELDTSDRFLEYLSLCLDCQACATACPCGVNAGELVAEFKCEKKCDAGLSMMEELILRRLLPHPDRLEAATVPLRLYQRSGLQRLVRKLGMLKMFPETLARMEGLLPDLPARPLRRALQEVTPARGEERGTVGFFLGCVMSLVFSEASHATVQLLSALGYRVVTPKNQKCCGAPHMLAGDRKGLDEMARFNTDLFNELDVDLIVTDCGGCGAELKKYASHLPGDPGAVAFSAKVRDISQLLFTDAEILREKLHPLPLRVTYHDPCHIAHCQGIRREPRELLKLIPGLSFCELGEADACCGSAGTYNIEKPEMSDRVLGRKVANIRSTGAECLVTGNPGCLLQLKKGLADGSPVVEVLHLAQLLVRSMQG
;
A
#
# COMPACT_ATOMS: atom_id res chain seq x y z
N MET A 1 16.22 17.02 -6.45
CA MET A 1 16.96 15.79 -6.08
C MET A 1 18.12 16.13 -5.18
N ASP A 2 18.28 15.38 -4.08
CA ASP A 2 19.37 15.56 -3.12
C ASP A 2 20.68 14.98 -3.69
N TYR A 3 21.62 15.87 -4.05
CA TYR A 3 22.92 15.47 -4.60
C TYR A 3 23.80 14.75 -3.57
N GLU A 4 23.62 15.03 -2.26
CA GLU A 4 24.40 14.38 -1.21
C GLU A 4 24.13 12.87 -1.18
N GLN A 5 22.87 12.44 -1.34
CA GLN A 5 22.55 11.02 -1.39
C GLN A 5 23.22 10.29 -2.58
N LEU A 6 23.42 10.97 -3.71
CA LEU A 6 24.09 10.39 -4.89
C LEU A 6 25.58 10.13 -4.64
N ILE A 7 26.26 11.05 -3.95
CA ILE A 7 27.69 10.94 -3.66
C ILE A 7 28.00 10.05 -2.46
N ASN A 8 27.07 9.93 -1.50
CA ASN A 8 27.21 9.10 -0.30
C ASN A 8 27.22 7.59 -0.59
N CYS A 9 26.84 7.17 -1.80
CA CYS A 9 26.87 5.76 -2.18
C CYS A 9 28.31 5.24 -2.37
N MET A 10 28.83 4.56 -1.36
CA MET A 10 30.16 3.90 -1.41
C MET A 10 30.18 2.58 -2.21
N ARG A 11 29.07 2.20 -2.86
CA ARG A 11 28.92 0.98 -3.67
C ARG A 11 29.31 -0.33 -2.97
N CYS A 12 29.17 -0.44 -1.64
CA CYS A 12 29.54 -1.62 -0.85
C CYS A 12 28.75 -2.91 -1.17
N GLY A 13 27.56 -2.79 -1.77
CA GLY A 13 26.74 -3.95 -2.17
C GLY A 13 25.76 -4.47 -1.10
N MET A 14 25.70 -3.88 0.10
CA MET A 14 24.74 -4.30 1.15
C MET A 14 23.28 -4.22 0.70
N CYS A 15 22.96 -3.33 -0.25
CA CYS A 15 21.61 -3.22 -0.81
C CYS A 15 21.17 -4.39 -1.71
N LEU A 16 22.11 -5.21 -2.21
CA LEU A 16 21.84 -6.22 -3.24
C LEU A 16 20.91 -7.34 -2.76
N PRO A 17 21.13 -7.97 -1.59
CA PRO A 17 20.27 -9.07 -1.12
C PRO A 17 18.84 -8.64 -0.78
N HIS A 18 18.61 -7.33 -0.63
CA HIS A 18 17.32 -6.73 -0.29
C HIS A 18 16.55 -6.22 -1.52
N CYS A 19 17.19 -6.15 -2.70
CA CYS A 19 16.52 -5.69 -3.90
C CYS A 19 15.78 -6.83 -4.60
N PRO A 20 14.44 -6.82 -4.66
CA PRO A 20 13.66 -7.91 -5.23
C PRO A 20 14.01 -8.16 -6.71
N THR A 21 14.14 -7.10 -7.52
CA THR A 21 14.46 -7.27 -8.94
C THR A 21 15.88 -7.72 -9.19
N TYR A 22 16.84 -7.36 -8.33
CA TYR A 22 18.21 -7.85 -8.46
C TYR A 22 18.29 -9.34 -8.15
N LYS A 23 17.54 -9.83 -7.15
CA LYS A 23 17.51 -11.27 -6.82
C LYS A 23 16.98 -12.15 -7.96
N GLU A 24 16.11 -11.58 -8.80
CA GLU A 24 15.55 -12.28 -9.97
C GLU A 24 16.43 -12.16 -11.22
N THR A 25 17.23 -11.09 -11.35
CA THR A 25 17.95 -10.78 -12.60
C THR A 25 19.46 -10.91 -12.50
N PHE A 26 20.02 -10.74 -11.31
CA PHE A 26 21.45 -10.53 -11.04
C PHE A 26 22.09 -9.41 -11.87
N LEU A 27 21.27 -8.51 -12.44
CA LEU A 27 21.73 -7.39 -13.26
C LEU A 27 22.19 -6.25 -12.36
N GLU A 28 23.50 -6.07 -12.24
CA GLU A 28 24.11 -5.02 -11.41
C GLU A 28 23.66 -3.61 -11.80
N THR A 29 23.48 -3.33 -13.10
CA THR A 29 22.99 -2.02 -13.59
C THR A 29 21.57 -1.70 -13.12
N ALA A 30 20.75 -2.73 -12.90
CA ALA A 30 19.40 -2.60 -12.36
C ALA A 30 19.34 -2.82 -10.84
N SER A 31 20.48 -2.95 -10.16
CA SER A 31 20.55 -3.01 -8.70
C SER A 31 20.33 -1.62 -8.08
N PRO A 32 20.07 -1.49 -6.76
CA PRO A 32 19.91 -0.18 -6.14
C PRO A 32 21.16 0.70 -6.31
N ARG A 33 22.36 0.16 -6.05
CA ARG A 33 23.61 0.91 -6.25
C ARG A 33 23.91 1.17 -7.73
N GLY A 34 23.50 0.28 -8.63
CA GLY A 34 23.60 0.48 -10.06
C GLY A 34 22.74 1.66 -10.52
N ARG A 35 21.48 1.71 -10.09
CA ARG A 35 20.55 2.82 -10.37
C ARG A 35 21.07 4.15 -9.81
N VAL A 36 21.57 4.17 -8.58
CA VAL A 36 22.21 5.37 -8.00
C VAL A 36 23.40 5.82 -8.85
N ALA A 37 24.26 4.89 -9.29
CA ALA A 37 25.40 5.22 -10.15
C ALA A 37 24.96 5.78 -11.52
N LEU A 38 23.90 5.22 -12.12
CA LEU A 38 23.36 5.70 -13.39
C LEU A 38 22.76 7.11 -13.26
N VAL A 39 21.94 7.34 -12.23
CA VAL A 39 21.35 8.66 -11.95
C VAL A 39 22.46 9.69 -11.67
N ARG A 40 23.48 9.31 -10.89
CA ARG A 40 24.64 10.19 -10.62
C ARG A 40 25.36 10.58 -11.91
N LYS A 41 25.72 9.61 -12.75
CA LYS A 41 26.40 9.89 -14.03
C LYS A 41 25.58 10.79 -14.95
N PHE A 42 24.26 10.58 -14.98
CA PHE A 42 23.36 11.47 -15.71
C PHE A 42 23.42 12.91 -15.18
N ARG A 43 23.44 13.09 -13.86
CA ARG A 43 23.55 14.43 -13.23
C ARG A 43 24.90 15.11 -13.46
N GLU A 44 25.97 14.33 -13.52
CA GLU A 44 27.33 14.83 -13.76
C GLU A 44 27.60 15.12 -15.25
N GLY A 45 26.63 14.90 -16.14
CA GLY A 45 26.78 15.10 -17.58
C GLY A 45 27.63 14.04 -18.27
N GLU A 46 27.91 12.92 -17.58
CA GLU A 46 28.68 11.80 -18.12
C GLU A 46 27.83 10.76 -18.86
N LEU A 47 26.50 10.88 -18.78
CA LEU A 47 25.55 9.93 -19.36
C LEU A 47 24.32 10.65 -19.89
N ASP A 48 24.00 10.45 -21.16
CA ASP A 48 22.73 10.89 -21.74
C ASP A 48 21.59 9.91 -21.44
N THR A 49 20.35 10.40 -21.51
CA THR A 49 19.18 9.52 -21.45
C THR A 49 19.13 8.58 -22.65
N SER A 50 18.97 7.30 -22.38
CA SER A 50 18.70 6.25 -23.38
C SER A 50 17.58 5.33 -22.90
N ASP A 51 16.92 4.64 -23.84
CA ASP A 51 15.83 3.71 -23.51
C ASP A 51 16.27 2.65 -22.51
N ARG A 52 17.49 2.14 -22.66
CA ARG A 52 18.08 1.13 -21.77
C ARG A 52 18.34 1.66 -20.36
N PHE A 53 18.77 2.92 -20.23
CA PHE A 53 18.89 3.57 -18.93
C PHE A 53 17.52 3.69 -18.26
N LEU A 54 16.51 4.19 -18.99
CA LEU A 54 15.14 4.31 -18.46
C LEU A 54 14.54 2.93 -18.10
N GLU A 55 14.84 1.89 -18.87
CA GLU A 55 14.43 0.52 -18.58
C GLU A 55 14.97 0.04 -17.23
N TYR A 56 16.26 0.24 -16.94
CA TYR A 56 16.87 -0.16 -15.67
C TYR A 56 16.26 0.54 -14.45
N LEU A 57 15.89 1.82 -14.61
CA LEU A 57 15.16 2.56 -13.58
C LEU A 57 13.70 2.08 -13.47
N SER A 58 13.07 1.73 -14.58
CA SER A 58 11.68 1.24 -14.62
C SER A 58 11.50 -0.06 -13.83
N LEU A 59 12.55 -0.89 -13.71
CA LEU A 59 12.54 -2.11 -12.91
C LEU A 59 12.41 -1.87 -11.40
N CYS A 60 12.60 -0.63 -10.91
CA CYS A 60 12.47 -0.35 -9.48
C CYS A 60 11.01 -0.50 -9.01
N LEU A 61 10.79 -1.32 -7.98
CA LEU A 61 9.48 -1.55 -7.33
C LEU A 61 9.15 -0.50 -6.25
N ASP A 62 10.04 0.45 -5.98
CA ASP A 62 9.89 1.50 -4.97
C ASP A 62 9.66 0.99 -3.52
N CYS A 63 10.06 -0.24 -3.21
CA CYS A 63 9.78 -0.87 -1.93
C CYS A 63 10.67 -0.40 -0.76
N GLN A 64 11.63 0.48 -1.00
CA GLN A 64 12.57 1.06 -0.01
C GLN A 64 13.40 0.07 0.84
N ALA A 65 13.36 -1.24 0.53
CA ALA A 65 14.14 -2.24 1.27
C ALA A 65 15.65 -1.97 1.22
N CYS A 66 16.13 -1.46 0.09
CA CYS A 66 17.53 -1.06 -0.08
C CYS A 66 17.93 0.16 0.76
N ALA A 67 17.01 1.07 1.04
CA ALA A 67 17.25 2.24 1.88
C ALA A 67 17.45 1.82 3.33
N THR A 68 16.58 0.93 3.85
CA THR A 68 16.74 0.35 5.20
C THR A 68 18.07 -0.40 5.37
N ALA A 69 18.54 -1.07 4.32
CA ALA A 69 19.80 -1.83 4.36
C ALA A 69 21.06 -0.97 4.14
N CYS A 70 20.93 0.31 3.78
CA CYS A 70 22.08 1.14 3.42
C CYS A 70 22.76 1.73 4.66
N PRO A 71 24.04 1.41 4.94
CA PRO A 71 24.75 1.98 6.09
C PRO A 71 25.05 3.48 5.90
N CYS A 72 25.03 3.97 4.66
CA CYS A 72 25.28 5.37 4.31
C CYS A 72 23.99 6.20 4.22
N GLY A 73 22.82 5.60 4.51
CA GLY A 73 21.53 6.29 4.45
C GLY A 73 21.05 6.66 3.03
N VAL A 74 21.63 6.06 1.97
CA VAL A 74 21.23 6.34 0.58
C VAL A 74 19.86 5.73 0.29
N ASN A 75 18.90 6.58 -0.08
CA ASN A 75 17.57 6.14 -0.49
C ASN A 75 17.46 5.99 -2.01
N ALA A 76 17.93 4.84 -2.52
CA ALA A 76 17.91 4.57 -3.96
C ALA A 76 16.48 4.54 -4.56
N GLY A 77 15.45 4.16 -3.80
CA GLY A 77 14.07 4.15 -4.29
C GLY A 77 13.56 5.55 -4.53
N GLU A 78 13.72 6.43 -3.53
CA GLU A 78 13.33 7.84 -3.62
C GLU A 78 14.09 8.58 -4.72
N LEU A 79 15.41 8.36 -4.86
CA LEU A 79 16.19 8.92 -5.97
C LEU A 79 15.65 8.52 -7.34
N VAL A 80 15.23 7.25 -7.51
CA VAL A 80 14.62 6.78 -8.76
C VAL A 80 13.23 7.40 -8.97
N ALA A 81 12.43 7.53 -7.92
CA ALA A 81 11.12 8.17 -7.99
C ALA A 81 11.24 9.66 -8.38
N GLU A 82 12.17 10.39 -7.75
CA GLU A 82 12.47 11.79 -8.09
C GLU A 82 12.96 11.93 -9.53
N PHE A 83 13.88 11.06 -9.97
CA PHE A 83 14.36 11.07 -11.36
C PHE A 83 13.21 10.88 -12.35
N LYS A 84 12.34 9.88 -12.10
CA LYS A 84 11.18 9.61 -12.93
C LYS A 84 10.23 10.80 -12.94
N CYS A 85 10.00 11.43 -11.78
CA CYS A 85 9.15 12.60 -11.66
C CYS A 85 9.67 13.77 -12.48
N GLU A 86 10.95 14.11 -12.38
CA GLU A 86 11.55 15.19 -13.18
C GLU A 86 11.41 14.94 -14.69
N LYS A 87 11.71 13.72 -15.14
CA LYS A 87 11.54 13.36 -16.56
C LYS A 87 10.09 13.40 -17.03
N LYS A 88 9.16 13.03 -16.14
CA LYS A 88 7.72 13.11 -16.43
C LYS A 88 7.20 14.54 -16.45
N CYS A 89 7.73 15.43 -15.62
CA CYS A 89 7.38 16.85 -15.67
C CYS A 89 7.74 17.46 -17.04
N ASP A 90 8.86 17.07 -17.62
CA ASP A 90 9.29 17.53 -18.95
C ASP A 90 8.38 16.99 -20.07
N ALA A 91 7.97 15.71 -19.97
CA ALA A 91 7.20 15.02 -21.01
C ALA A 91 5.66 15.19 -20.89
N GLY A 92 5.17 15.54 -19.71
CA GLY A 92 3.74 15.60 -19.38
C GLY A 92 3.10 14.23 -19.08
N LEU A 93 1.84 14.29 -18.61
CA LEU A 93 1.00 13.10 -18.43
C LEU A 93 0.38 12.68 -19.77
N SER A 94 0.29 11.37 -20.00
CA SER A 94 -0.51 10.82 -21.09
C SER A 94 -1.99 11.12 -20.87
N MET A 95 -2.79 11.02 -21.94
CA MET A 95 -4.24 11.22 -21.85
C MET A 95 -4.92 10.32 -20.80
N MET A 96 -4.46 9.07 -20.67
CA MET A 96 -5.01 8.13 -19.70
C MET A 96 -4.57 8.47 -18.27
N GLU A 97 -3.31 8.84 -18.07
CA GLU A 97 -2.81 9.31 -16.76
C GLU A 97 -3.53 10.59 -16.32
N GLU A 98 -3.71 11.56 -17.22
CA GLU A 98 -4.45 12.80 -16.94
C GLU A 98 -5.90 12.50 -16.53
N LEU A 99 -6.58 11.60 -17.25
CA LEU A 99 -7.94 11.17 -16.90
C LEU A 99 -7.99 10.53 -15.51
N ILE A 100 -7.09 9.59 -15.22
CA ILE A 100 -7.10 8.84 -13.96
C ILE A 100 -6.65 9.73 -12.79
N LEU A 101 -5.48 10.36 -12.91
CA LEU A 101 -4.84 11.10 -11.84
C LEU A 101 -5.49 12.46 -11.59
N ARG A 102 -5.93 13.19 -12.63
CA ARG A 102 -6.49 14.54 -12.44
C ARG A 102 -8.01 14.60 -12.46
N ARG A 103 -8.69 13.68 -13.16
CA ARG A 103 -10.16 13.74 -13.31
C ARG A 103 -10.92 12.69 -12.52
N LEU A 104 -10.28 11.59 -12.13
CA LEU A 104 -10.92 10.47 -11.43
C LEU A 104 -10.51 10.36 -9.97
N LEU A 105 -9.24 10.09 -9.66
CA LEU A 105 -8.74 9.91 -8.29
C LEU A 105 -9.02 11.09 -7.33
N PRO A 106 -8.97 12.37 -7.76
CA PRO A 106 -9.30 13.50 -6.91
C PRO A 106 -10.79 13.66 -6.59
N HIS A 107 -11.65 12.90 -7.26
CA HIS A 107 -13.10 13.06 -7.21
C HIS A 107 -13.77 11.75 -6.75
N PRO A 108 -13.99 11.56 -5.43
CA PRO A 108 -14.46 10.29 -4.89
C PRO A 108 -15.80 9.83 -5.50
N ASP A 109 -16.73 10.75 -5.80
CA ASP A 109 -17.99 10.41 -6.46
C ASP A 109 -17.80 9.83 -7.87
N ARG A 110 -16.86 10.39 -8.64
CA ARG A 110 -16.55 9.90 -9.99
C ARG A 110 -15.85 8.55 -9.93
N LEU A 111 -14.90 8.40 -9.02
CA LEU A 111 -14.19 7.15 -8.80
C LEU A 111 -15.16 6.02 -8.39
N GLU A 112 -16.11 6.31 -7.51
CA GLU A 112 -17.17 5.36 -7.16
C GLU A 112 -18.08 5.02 -8.33
N ALA A 113 -18.49 6.02 -9.12
CA ALA A 113 -19.32 5.80 -10.31
C ALA A 113 -18.62 4.89 -11.33
N ALA A 114 -17.30 5.05 -11.50
CA ALA A 114 -16.50 4.20 -12.39
C ALA A 114 -16.48 2.71 -11.99
N THR A 115 -16.78 2.38 -10.72
CA THR A 115 -16.88 0.98 -10.26
C THR A 115 -18.25 0.34 -10.51
N VAL A 116 -19.28 1.12 -10.86
CA VAL A 116 -20.65 0.60 -11.07
C VAL A 116 -20.72 -0.43 -12.21
N PRO A 117 -20.12 -0.21 -13.40
CA PRO A 117 -20.11 -1.22 -14.46
C PRO A 117 -19.45 -2.53 -14.02
N LEU A 118 -18.34 -2.45 -13.27
CA LEU A 118 -17.66 -3.63 -12.73
C LEU A 118 -18.56 -4.40 -11.75
N ARG A 119 -19.28 -3.71 -10.87
CA ARG A 119 -20.26 -4.37 -9.98
C ARG A 119 -21.38 -5.06 -10.74
N LEU A 120 -21.88 -4.46 -11.83
CA LEU A 120 -22.90 -5.08 -12.69
C LEU A 120 -22.35 -6.30 -13.43
N TYR A 121 -21.11 -6.23 -13.91
CA TYR A 121 -20.40 -7.36 -14.50
C TYR A 121 -20.26 -8.54 -13.52
N GLN A 122 -19.96 -8.29 -12.25
CA GLN A 122 -19.88 -9.33 -11.24
C GLN A 122 -21.26 -9.89 -10.85
N ARG A 123 -22.24 -9.01 -10.59
CA ARG A 123 -23.60 -9.39 -10.17
C ARG A 123 -24.38 -10.16 -11.22
N SER A 124 -24.16 -9.87 -12.49
CA SER A 124 -24.80 -10.61 -13.59
C SER A 124 -24.29 -12.05 -13.73
N GLY A 125 -23.21 -12.42 -13.03
CA GLY A 125 -22.54 -13.71 -13.19
C GLY A 125 -21.70 -13.80 -14.47
N LEU A 126 -21.65 -12.74 -15.28
CA LEU A 126 -20.86 -12.70 -16.51
C LEU A 126 -19.38 -12.92 -16.22
N GLN A 127 -18.88 -12.43 -15.09
CA GLN A 127 -17.51 -12.71 -14.64
C GLN A 127 -17.22 -14.21 -14.53
N ARG A 128 -18.12 -14.97 -13.91
CA ARG A 128 -17.96 -16.42 -13.74
C ARG A 128 -17.98 -17.12 -15.09
N LEU A 129 -18.84 -16.66 -16.00
CA LEU A 129 -18.92 -17.19 -17.36
C LEU A 129 -17.64 -16.93 -18.16
N VAL A 130 -17.16 -15.68 -18.16
CA VAL A 130 -15.94 -15.24 -18.84
C VAL A 130 -14.72 -16.00 -18.35
N ARG A 131 -14.59 -16.19 -17.02
CA ARG A 131 -13.51 -16.99 -16.41
C ARG A 131 -13.64 -18.48 -16.73
N LYS A 132 -14.84 -19.07 -16.62
CA LYS A 132 -15.08 -20.51 -16.87
C LYS A 132 -14.88 -20.90 -18.33
N LEU A 133 -15.32 -20.05 -19.27
CA LEU A 133 -15.17 -20.28 -20.70
C LEU A 133 -13.77 -19.91 -21.23
N GLY A 134 -12.90 -19.34 -20.38
CA GLY A 134 -11.56 -18.91 -20.78
C GLY A 134 -11.56 -17.79 -21.83
N MET A 135 -12.65 -17.01 -21.92
CA MET A 135 -12.83 -16.00 -22.96
C MET A 135 -11.78 -14.88 -22.88
N LEU A 136 -11.19 -14.64 -21.70
CA LEU A 136 -10.13 -13.66 -21.50
C LEU A 136 -8.88 -13.93 -22.33
N LYS A 137 -8.64 -15.18 -22.75
CA LYS A 137 -7.54 -15.54 -23.64
C LYS A 137 -7.68 -14.94 -25.05
N MET A 138 -8.88 -14.47 -25.41
CA MET A 138 -9.15 -13.81 -26.69
C MET A 138 -8.96 -12.28 -26.63
N PHE A 139 -8.68 -11.73 -25.44
CA PHE A 139 -8.47 -10.30 -25.22
C PHE A 139 -6.99 -9.99 -25.00
N PRO A 140 -6.58 -8.71 -25.08
CA PRO A 140 -5.21 -8.31 -24.76
C PRO A 140 -4.78 -8.82 -23.37
N GLU A 141 -3.54 -9.29 -23.25
CA GLU A 141 -3.01 -9.86 -22.00
C GLU A 141 -3.16 -8.91 -20.80
N THR A 142 -2.97 -7.61 -21.04
CA THR A 142 -3.20 -6.54 -20.06
C THR A 142 -4.61 -6.58 -19.49
N LEU A 143 -5.63 -6.75 -20.33
CA LEU A 143 -7.03 -6.80 -19.90
C LEU A 143 -7.32 -8.10 -19.12
N ALA A 144 -6.84 -9.23 -19.62
CA ALA A 144 -6.95 -10.51 -18.92
C ALA A 144 -6.31 -10.45 -17.53
N ARG A 145 -5.16 -9.77 -17.41
CA ARG A 145 -4.45 -9.58 -16.15
C ARG A 145 -5.19 -8.66 -15.19
N MET A 146 -5.70 -7.53 -15.67
CA MET A 146 -6.52 -6.62 -14.87
C MET A 146 -7.78 -7.32 -14.34
N GLU A 147 -8.44 -8.11 -15.18
CA GLU A 147 -9.61 -8.91 -14.77
C GLU A 147 -9.23 -9.97 -13.73
N GLY A 148 -8.12 -10.67 -13.91
CA GLY A 148 -7.66 -11.68 -12.96
C GLY A 148 -7.23 -11.11 -11.61
N LEU A 149 -6.85 -9.82 -11.56
CA LEU A 149 -6.55 -9.10 -10.34
C LEU A 149 -7.81 -8.52 -9.66
N LEU A 150 -8.96 -8.47 -10.34
CA LEU A 150 -10.19 -7.90 -9.80
C LEU A 150 -10.82 -8.87 -8.76
N PRO A 151 -10.84 -8.49 -7.47
CA PRO A 151 -11.53 -9.29 -6.46
C PRO A 151 -13.04 -9.02 -6.50
N ASP A 152 -13.80 -9.75 -5.70
CA ASP A 152 -15.23 -9.47 -5.51
C ASP A 152 -15.40 -8.08 -4.90
N LEU A 153 -16.10 -7.19 -5.61
CA LEU A 153 -16.33 -5.83 -5.15
C LEU A 153 -17.51 -5.80 -4.16
N PRO A 154 -17.41 -4.98 -3.10
CA PRO A 154 -18.51 -4.80 -2.17
C PRO A 154 -19.72 -4.16 -2.85
N ALA A 155 -20.91 -4.48 -2.34
CA ALA A 155 -22.18 -4.01 -2.87
C ALA A 155 -22.30 -2.48 -2.92
N ARG A 156 -21.67 -1.78 -1.97
CA ARG A 156 -21.60 -0.32 -1.88
C ARG A 156 -20.19 0.08 -1.42
N PRO A 157 -19.63 1.21 -1.91
CA PRO A 157 -18.40 1.78 -1.36
C PRO A 157 -18.52 2.08 0.13
N LEU A 158 -17.45 1.90 0.90
CA LEU A 158 -17.48 2.16 2.34
C LEU A 158 -17.84 3.63 2.65
N ARG A 159 -17.32 4.57 1.86
CA ARG A 159 -17.60 6.00 2.03
C ARG A 159 -19.10 6.30 2.12
N ARG A 160 -19.94 5.60 1.34
CA ARG A 160 -21.41 5.75 1.37
C ARG A 160 -22.10 4.94 2.48
N ALA A 161 -21.48 3.86 2.93
CA ALA A 161 -22.06 2.97 3.93
C ALA A 161 -21.79 3.43 5.37
N LEU A 162 -20.63 4.04 5.60
CA LEU A 162 -20.21 4.51 6.91
C LEU A 162 -20.91 5.84 7.27
N GLN A 163 -21.17 6.09 8.55
CA GLN A 163 -21.54 7.42 9.02
C GLN A 163 -20.32 8.36 8.99
N GLU A 164 -20.53 9.68 9.01
CA GLU A 164 -19.43 10.64 9.17
C GLU A 164 -18.85 10.60 10.58
N VAL A 165 -19.69 10.41 11.59
CA VAL A 165 -19.25 10.22 12.97
C VAL A 165 -19.75 8.86 13.43
N THR A 166 -18.83 7.98 13.78
CA THR A 166 -19.13 6.73 14.48
C THR A 166 -18.86 6.95 15.97
N PRO A 167 -19.86 6.77 16.85
CA PRO A 167 -19.66 7.01 18.28
C PRO A 167 -18.68 5.98 18.90
N ALA A 168 -18.01 6.41 19.97
CA ALA A 168 -17.29 5.50 20.85
C ALA A 168 -18.27 4.48 21.48
N ARG A 169 -17.81 3.25 21.69
CA ARG A 169 -18.52 2.26 22.51
C ARG A 169 -17.87 2.21 23.89
N GLY A 170 -18.67 2.45 24.92
CA GLY A 170 -18.18 2.57 26.29
C GLY A 170 -17.74 3.99 26.61
N GLU A 171 -16.73 4.12 27.47
CA GLU A 171 -16.13 5.41 27.83
C GLU A 171 -15.39 6.02 26.63
N GLU A 172 -15.66 7.30 26.36
CA GLU A 172 -15.00 8.02 25.27
C GLU A 172 -13.57 8.41 25.69
N ARG A 173 -12.57 7.85 24.99
CA ARG A 173 -11.14 8.00 25.31
C ARG A 173 -10.42 8.99 24.39
N GLY A 174 -11.07 9.44 23.33
CA GLY A 174 -10.52 10.39 22.37
C GLY A 174 -11.25 10.37 21.03
N THR A 175 -10.81 11.25 20.12
CA THR A 175 -11.36 11.37 18.77
C THR A 175 -10.31 11.04 17.71
N VAL A 176 -10.64 10.11 16.82
CA VAL A 176 -9.79 9.69 15.71
C VAL A 176 -10.38 10.13 14.38
N GLY A 177 -9.60 10.86 13.59
CA GLY A 177 -9.89 11.10 12.17
C GLY A 177 -9.51 9.86 11.35
N PHE A 178 -10.45 9.23 10.65
CA PHE A 178 -10.15 8.05 9.83
C PHE A 178 -9.98 8.41 8.36
N PHE A 179 -8.78 8.15 7.84
CA PHE A 179 -8.45 8.31 6.43
C PHE A 179 -8.74 7.03 5.64
N LEU A 180 -9.81 7.05 4.83
CA LEU A 180 -10.40 5.87 4.19
C LEU A 180 -9.50 5.18 3.16
N GLY A 181 -8.70 5.95 2.42
CA GLY A 181 -8.01 5.46 1.22
C GLY A 181 -8.94 5.08 0.07
N CYS A 182 -8.46 5.20 -1.17
CA CYS A 182 -9.30 4.97 -2.35
C CYS A 182 -9.59 3.47 -2.59
N VAL A 183 -8.55 2.64 -2.73
CA VAL A 183 -8.70 1.20 -3.00
C VAL A 183 -9.31 0.47 -1.82
N MET A 184 -8.91 0.83 -0.59
CA MET A 184 -9.48 0.23 0.62
C MET A 184 -10.99 0.46 0.70
N SER A 185 -11.46 1.70 0.54
CA SER A 185 -12.90 2.02 0.55
C SER A 185 -13.72 1.36 -0.57
N LEU A 186 -13.14 1.21 -1.77
CA LEU A 186 -13.85 0.72 -2.95
C LEU A 186 -13.83 -0.80 -3.11
N VAL A 187 -12.73 -1.43 -2.69
CA VAL A 187 -12.42 -2.84 -2.99
C VAL A 187 -12.36 -3.67 -1.70
N PHE A 188 -11.75 -3.14 -0.64
CA PHE A 188 -11.58 -3.83 0.64
C PHE A 188 -12.40 -3.18 1.75
N SER A 189 -13.65 -2.79 1.45
CA SER A 189 -14.51 -2.02 2.38
C SER A 189 -14.69 -2.71 3.73
N GLU A 190 -14.70 -4.05 3.75
CA GLU A 190 -14.81 -4.85 4.98
C GLU A 190 -13.61 -4.64 5.91
N ALA A 191 -12.40 -4.48 5.36
CA ALA A 191 -11.20 -4.21 6.14
C ALA A 191 -11.26 -2.84 6.81
N SER A 192 -11.65 -1.81 6.06
CA SER A 192 -11.79 -0.46 6.61
C SER A 192 -13.00 -0.32 7.52
N HIS A 193 -14.07 -1.06 7.29
CA HIS A 193 -15.17 -1.15 8.24
C HIS A 193 -14.73 -1.82 9.55
N ALA A 194 -13.96 -2.90 9.47
CA ALA A 194 -13.36 -3.56 10.64
C ALA A 194 -12.44 -2.61 11.42
N THR A 195 -11.67 -1.77 10.72
CA THR A 195 -10.86 -0.71 11.35
C THR A 195 -11.72 0.24 12.19
N VAL A 196 -12.83 0.76 11.64
CA VAL A 196 -13.73 1.66 12.38
C VAL A 196 -14.40 0.95 13.55
N GLN A 197 -14.77 -0.33 13.39
CA GLN A 197 -15.33 -1.14 14.47
C GLN A 197 -14.35 -1.32 15.63
N LEU A 198 -13.08 -1.61 15.34
CA LEU A 198 -12.03 -1.74 16.36
C LEU A 198 -11.86 -0.43 17.12
N LEU A 199 -11.68 0.68 16.41
CA LEU A 199 -11.50 2.00 17.03
C LEU A 199 -12.69 2.37 17.92
N SER A 200 -13.91 2.22 17.42
CA SER A 200 -15.13 2.46 18.20
C SER A 200 -15.21 1.56 19.44
N ALA A 201 -14.86 0.27 19.31
CA ALA A 201 -14.87 -0.67 20.43
C ALA A 201 -13.78 -0.41 21.49
N LEU A 202 -12.69 0.27 21.12
CA LEU A 202 -11.64 0.74 22.03
C LEU A 202 -11.96 2.09 22.69
N GLY A 203 -13.16 2.64 22.47
CA GLY A 203 -13.62 3.87 23.09
C GLY A 203 -13.31 5.13 22.28
N TYR A 204 -12.92 5.04 21.01
CA TYR A 204 -12.70 6.22 20.17
C TYR A 204 -13.97 6.66 19.45
N ARG A 205 -14.22 7.96 19.47
CA ARG A 205 -15.15 8.61 18.54
C ARG A 205 -14.44 8.73 17.19
N VAL A 206 -14.99 8.11 16.14
CA VAL A 206 -14.33 8.05 14.83
C VAL A 206 -14.99 9.02 13.87
N VAL A 207 -14.25 10.04 13.44
CA VAL A 207 -14.67 11.04 12.44
C VAL A 207 -14.11 10.65 11.08
N THR A 208 -14.99 10.36 10.12
CA THR A 208 -14.63 9.96 8.75
C THR A 208 -15.26 10.92 7.75
N PRO A 209 -14.59 12.03 7.41
CA PRO A 209 -15.11 13.00 6.45
C PRO A 209 -15.41 12.34 5.10
N LYS A 210 -16.47 12.76 4.40
CA LYS A 210 -16.83 12.17 3.09
C LYS A 210 -16.10 12.80 1.91
N ASN A 211 -15.51 13.97 2.11
CA ASN A 211 -14.90 14.74 1.03
C ASN A 211 -13.40 14.51 0.86
N GLN A 212 -12.80 13.60 1.66
CA GLN A 212 -11.40 13.23 1.54
C GLN A 212 -11.03 12.86 0.10
N LYS A 213 -9.87 13.30 -0.36
CA LYS A 213 -9.34 12.94 -1.68
C LYS A 213 -8.31 11.81 -1.56
N CYS A 214 -7.82 11.34 -2.71
CA CYS A 214 -6.70 10.40 -2.75
C CYS A 214 -5.50 10.93 -1.93
N CYS A 215 -4.74 10.03 -1.32
CA CYS A 215 -3.52 10.39 -0.57
C CYS A 215 -2.41 11.00 -1.46
N GLY A 216 -2.45 10.81 -2.78
CA GLY A 216 -1.44 11.33 -3.71
C GLY A 216 -0.33 10.34 -4.07
N ALA A 217 -0.26 9.16 -3.43
CA ALA A 217 0.78 8.17 -3.75
C ALA A 217 0.82 7.75 -5.24
N PRO A 218 -0.33 7.53 -5.94
CA PRO A 218 -0.30 7.26 -7.38
C PRO A 218 0.23 8.43 -8.22
N HIS A 219 -0.03 9.67 -7.79
CA HIS A 219 0.48 10.87 -8.44
C HIS A 219 1.99 10.93 -8.33
N MET A 220 2.55 10.66 -7.14
CA MET A 220 3.99 10.57 -6.95
C MET A 220 4.65 9.53 -7.83
N LEU A 221 4.09 8.31 -7.88
CA LEU A 221 4.63 7.23 -8.73
C LEU A 221 4.60 7.57 -10.22
N ALA A 222 3.59 8.32 -10.67
CA ALA A 222 3.45 8.76 -12.05
C ALA A 222 4.20 10.07 -12.36
N GLY A 223 4.87 10.68 -11.37
CA GLY A 223 5.58 11.95 -11.53
C GLY A 223 4.69 13.19 -11.57
N ASP A 224 3.43 13.09 -11.14
CA ASP A 224 2.47 14.18 -11.10
C ASP A 224 2.55 14.99 -9.79
N ARG A 225 3.64 15.76 -9.64
CA ARG A 225 3.88 16.54 -8.41
C ARG A 225 2.78 17.54 -8.10
N LYS A 226 2.29 18.27 -9.11
CA LYS A 226 1.22 19.26 -8.92
C LYS A 226 -0.07 18.59 -8.44
N GLY A 227 -0.39 17.38 -8.93
CA GLY A 227 -1.56 16.64 -8.50
C GLY A 227 -1.43 16.17 -7.06
N LEU A 228 -0.25 15.68 -6.67
CA LEU A 228 0.06 15.38 -5.28
C LEU A 228 -0.14 16.62 -4.38
N ASP A 229 0.47 17.76 -4.71
CA ASP A 229 0.44 18.96 -3.87
C ASP A 229 -1.00 19.46 -3.66
N GLU A 230 -1.83 19.41 -4.71
CA GLU A 230 -3.27 19.73 -4.64
C GLU A 230 -4.03 18.79 -3.69
N MET A 231 -3.72 17.49 -3.70
CA MET A 231 -4.36 16.52 -2.79
C MET A 231 -3.86 16.70 -1.36
N ALA A 232 -2.56 16.91 -1.18
CA ALA A 232 -1.94 17.11 0.12
C ALA A 232 -2.51 18.34 0.84
N ARG A 233 -2.62 19.48 0.14
CA ARG A 233 -3.23 20.71 0.68
C ARG A 233 -4.68 20.46 1.08
N PHE A 234 -5.48 19.93 0.15
CA PHE A 234 -6.90 19.69 0.41
C PHE A 234 -7.15 18.77 1.62
N ASN A 235 -6.41 17.66 1.71
CA ASN A 235 -6.57 16.73 2.84
C ASN A 235 -6.05 17.33 4.14
N THR A 236 -4.97 18.11 4.09
CA THR A 236 -4.43 18.84 5.24
C THR A 236 -5.45 19.83 5.78
N ASP A 237 -6.02 20.68 4.91
CA ASP A 237 -7.04 21.67 5.28
C ASP A 237 -8.25 20.97 5.90
N LEU A 238 -8.78 19.95 5.21
CA LEU A 238 -9.95 19.19 5.65
C LEU A 238 -9.78 18.59 7.05
N PHE A 239 -8.63 17.98 7.35
CA PHE A 239 -8.43 17.31 8.64
C PHE A 239 -7.99 18.27 9.75
N ASN A 240 -7.37 19.40 9.43
CA ASN A 240 -7.00 20.41 10.42
C ASN A 240 -8.21 21.22 10.91
N GLU A 241 -9.29 21.28 10.13
CA GLU A 241 -10.59 21.81 10.56
C GLU A 241 -11.31 20.89 11.56
N LEU A 242 -10.87 19.64 11.70
CA LEU A 242 -11.48 18.66 12.60
C LEU A 242 -10.79 18.67 13.97
N ASP A 243 -11.59 18.59 15.02
CA ASP A 243 -11.11 18.35 16.38
C ASP A 243 -10.82 16.86 16.59
N VAL A 244 -9.64 16.43 16.13
CA VAL A 244 -9.16 15.05 16.23
C VAL A 244 -7.76 14.98 16.86
N ASP A 245 -7.55 13.97 17.71
CA ASP A 245 -6.28 13.72 18.39
C ASP A 245 -5.26 13.09 17.44
N LEU A 246 -5.73 12.13 16.63
CA LEU A 246 -4.93 11.34 15.71
C LEU A 246 -5.65 11.17 14.37
N ILE A 247 -4.85 10.98 13.31
CA ILE A 247 -5.35 10.64 11.98
C ILE A 247 -4.89 9.21 11.68
N VAL A 248 -5.82 8.28 11.54
CA VAL A 248 -5.53 6.86 11.38
C VAL A 248 -5.86 6.40 9.97
N THR A 249 -5.00 5.56 9.39
CA THR A 249 -5.27 4.86 8.14
C THR A 249 -4.92 3.38 8.28
N ASP A 250 -5.64 2.54 7.55
CA ASP A 250 -5.42 1.10 7.43
C ASP A 250 -4.79 0.71 6.08
N CYS A 251 -4.25 1.70 5.37
CA CYS A 251 -3.58 1.52 4.10
C CYS A 251 -2.12 1.90 4.24
N GLY A 252 -1.23 0.90 4.22
CA GLY A 252 0.21 1.13 4.30
C GLY A 252 0.76 2.15 3.29
N GLY A 253 0.25 2.12 2.04
CA GLY A 253 0.60 3.11 1.02
C GLY A 253 0.10 4.52 1.32
N CYS A 254 -1.13 4.66 1.83
CA CYS A 254 -1.61 5.97 2.27
C CYS A 254 -0.82 6.46 3.49
N GLY A 255 -0.57 5.61 4.49
CA GLY A 255 0.16 5.99 5.69
C GLY A 255 1.58 6.50 5.41
N ALA A 256 2.29 5.85 4.48
CA ALA A 256 3.60 6.30 4.04
C ALA A 256 3.56 7.68 3.38
N GLU A 257 2.58 7.93 2.52
CA GLU A 257 2.45 9.20 1.79
C GLU A 257 1.96 10.35 2.69
N LEU A 258 0.94 10.10 3.50
CA LEU A 258 0.34 11.10 4.41
C LEU A 258 1.37 11.63 5.43
N LYS A 259 2.28 10.77 5.91
CA LYS A 259 3.39 11.16 6.78
C LYS A 259 4.42 12.05 6.08
N LYS A 260 4.46 12.07 4.75
CA LYS A 260 5.38 12.91 3.95
C LYS A 260 4.77 14.25 3.52
N TYR A 261 3.52 14.57 3.86
CA TYR A 261 2.89 15.82 3.43
C TYR A 261 3.69 17.07 3.84
N ALA A 262 4.27 17.10 5.04
CA ALA A 262 5.16 18.18 5.46
C ALA A 262 6.39 18.36 4.54
N SER A 263 6.94 17.27 4.01
CA SER A 263 8.04 17.30 3.04
C SER A 263 7.58 17.73 1.63
N HIS A 264 6.35 17.38 1.26
CA HIS A 264 5.76 17.78 -0.02
C HIS A 264 5.35 19.26 -0.04
N LEU A 265 4.95 19.80 1.12
CA LEU A 265 4.51 21.17 1.34
C LEU A 265 5.44 21.90 2.32
N PRO A 266 6.72 22.16 1.94
CA PRO A 266 7.69 22.75 2.84
C PRO A 266 7.23 24.14 3.31
N GLY A 267 7.32 24.38 4.63
CA GLY A 267 6.91 25.63 5.26
C GLY A 267 5.42 25.76 5.56
N ASP A 268 4.61 24.75 5.26
CA ASP A 268 3.19 24.72 5.59
C ASP A 268 2.96 24.17 7.01
N PRO A 269 2.58 25.00 8.00
CA PRO A 269 2.40 24.54 9.38
C PRO A 269 1.23 23.56 9.52
N GLY A 270 0.21 23.68 8.65
CA GLY A 270 -0.91 22.75 8.61
C GLY A 270 -0.45 21.36 8.21
N ALA A 271 0.41 21.27 7.20
CA ALA A 271 0.96 19.99 6.74
C ALA A 271 1.84 19.32 7.80
N VAL A 272 2.64 20.12 8.53
CA VAL A 272 3.44 19.63 9.67
C VAL A 272 2.54 19.06 10.78
N ALA A 273 1.51 19.80 11.19
CA ALA A 273 0.55 19.35 12.19
C ALA A 273 -0.19 18.08 11.76
N PHE A 274 -0.64 18.04 10.50
CA PHE A 274 -1.29 16.88 9.90
C PHE A 274 -0.38 15.65 9.95
N SER A 275 0.82 15.72 9.35
CA SER A 275 1.74 14.58 9.27
C SER A 275 2.14 14.06 10.65
N ALA A 276 2.27 14.94 11.65
CA ALA A 276 2.58 14.55 13.02
C ALA A 276 1.47 13.70 13.70
N LYS A 277 0.20 13.90 13.31
CA LYS A 277 -0.96 13.13 13.81
C LYS A 277 -1.18 11.80 13.09
N VAL A 278 -0.57 11.57 11.93
CA VAL A 278 -0.80 10.36 11.12
C VAL A 278 -0.24 9.12 11.79
N ARG A 279 -1.08 8.08 11.97
CA ARG A 279 -0.71 6.76 12.47
C ARG A 279 -1.24 5.67 11.56
N ASP A 280 -0.46 4.62 11.39
CA ASP A 280 -0.99 3.36 10.88
C ASP A 280 -1.88 2.74 11.97
N ILE A 281 -2.96 2.06 11.56
CA ILE A 281 -3.89 1.41 12.49
C ILE A 281 -3.18 0.49 13.49
N SER A 282 -2.14 -0.24 13.08
CA SER A 282 -1.41 -1.15 13.97
C SER A 282 -0.72 -0.41 15.12
N GLN A 283 -0.25 0.83 14.92
CA GLN A 283 0.39 1.61 15.98
C GLN A 283 -0.61 2.00 17.07
N LEU A 284 -1.81 2.42 16.67
CA LEU A 284 -2.85 2.81 17.63
C LEU A 284 -3.41 1.60 18.38
N LEU A 285 -3.72 0.51 17.65
CA LEU A 285 -4.17 -0.73 18.28
C LEU A 285 -3.13 -1.29 19.26
N PHE A 286 -1.84 -1.17 18.94
CA PHE A 286 -0.76 -1.63 19.82
C PHE A 286 -0.63 -0.75 21.07
N THR A 287 -0.88 0.56 20.96
CA THR A 287 -0.92 1.47 22.12
C THR A 287 -2.00 1.04 23.12
N ASP A 288 -3.12 0.53 22.61
CA ASP A 288 -4.27 0.05 23.40
C ASP A 288 -4.34 -1.48 23.51
N ALA A 289 -3.20 -2.16 23.39
CA ALA A 289 -3.13 -3.63 23.33
C ALA A 289 -3.83 -4.33 24.52
N GLU A 290 -3.76 -3.76 25.72
CA GLU A 290 -4.37 -4.35 26.91
C GLU A 290 -5.91 -4.31 26.85
N ILE A 291 -6.48 -3.17 26.44
CA ILE A 291 -7.93 -3.01 26.25
C ILE A 291 -8.42 -3.88 25.10
N LEU A 292 -7.61 -3.99 24.03
CA LEU A 292 -7.91 -4.86 22.92
C LEU A 292 -7.92 -6.34 23.35
N ARG A 293 -6.94 -6.77 24.15
CA ARG A 293 -6.81 -8.17 24.63
C ARG A 293 -8.07 -8.63 25.34
N GLU A 294 -8.68 -7.81 26.18
CA GLU A 294 -9.92 -8.13 26.91
C GLU A 294 -11.13 -8.38 26.00
N LYS A 295 -11.08 -7.91 24.76
CA LYS A 295 -12.17 -8.01 23.78
C LYS A 295 -11.97 -9.15 22.78
N LEU A 296 -10.84 -9.84 22.80
CA LEU A 296 -10.50 -10.90 21.83
C LEU A 296 -10.94 -12.27 22.36
N HIS A 297 -11.63 -13.04 21.53
CA HIS A 297 -11.98 -14.43 21.79
C HIS A 297 -11.00 -15.41 21.14
N PRO A 298 -10.93 -16.67 21.61
CA PRO A 298 -10.06 -17.67 21.04
C PRO A 298 -10.30 -17.88 19.54
N LEU A 299 -9.23 -17.86 18.75
CA LEU A 299 -9.26 -18.13 17.31
C LEU A 299 -8.15 -19.14 16.97
N PRO A 300 -8.43 -20.47 17.01
CA PRO A 300 -7.44 -21.52 16.78
C PRO A 300 -7.08 -21.61 15.30
N LEU A 301 -6.20 -20.71 14.86
CA LEU A 301 -5.77 -20.57 13.47
C LEU A 301 -4.25 -20.42 13.43
N ARG A 302 -3.59 -21.07 12.47
CA ARG A 302 -2.17 -20.84 12.21
C ARG A 302 -2.00 -19.65 11.25
N VAL A 303 -1.37 -18.59 11.72
CA VAL A 303 -1.28 -17.31 11.01
C VAL A 303 0.17 -16.92 10.77
N THR A 304 0.45 -16.39 9.58
CA THR A 304 1.70 -15.70 9.27
C THR A 304 1.43 -14.26 8.83
N TYR A 305 2.46 -13.41 8.84
CA TYR A 305 2.34 -11.99 8.50
C TYR A 305 3.28 -11.60 7.36
N HIS A 306 2.73 -10.92 6.35
CA HIS A 306 3.53 -10.23 5.34
C HIS A 306 3.63 -8.75 5.71
N ASP A 307 4.86 -8.30 5.96
CA ASP A 307 5.21 -6.89 6.12
C ASP A 307 5.08 -6.14 4.78
N PRO A 308 4.07 -5.27 4.60
CA PRO A 308 4.06 -4.41 3.43
C PRO A 308 5.26 -3.48 3.46
N CYS A 309 5.93 -3.31 2.32
CA CYS A 309 7.11 -2.45 2.24
C CYS A 309 6.84 -1.00 2.69
N HIS A 310 5.66 -0.46 2.40
CA HIS A 310 5.26 0.88 2.84
C HIS A 310 4.91 0.99 4.33
N ILE A 311 4.77 -0.13 5.04
CA ILE A 311 4.63 -0.15 6.51
C ILE A 311 6.01 -0.37 7.13
N ALA A 312 6.74 -1.41 6.71
CA ALA A 312 8.03 -1.76 7.29
C ALA A 312 9.15 -0.77 6.95
N HIS A 313 9.37 -0.47 5.66
CA HIS A 313 10.51 0.36 5.25
C HIS A 313 10.19 1.85 5.28
N CYS A 314 9.01 2.25 4.78
CA CYS A 314 8.67 3.67 4.71
C CYS A 314 8.21 4.25 6.05
N GLN A 315 7.51 3.47 6.88
CA GLN A 315 6.99 3.94 8.17
C GLN A 315 7.75 3.39 9.37
N GLY A 316 8.62 2.40 9.19
CA GLY A 316 9.42 1.81 10.28
C GLY A 316 8.65 0.83 11.17
N ILE A 317 7.41 0.47 10.82
CA ILE A 317 6.50 -0.32 11.66
C ILE A 317 6.71 -1.81 11.37
N ARG A 318 7.06 -2.60 12.39
CA ARG A 318 7.36 -4.05 12.23
C ARG A 318 6.89 -4.87 13.41
N ARG A 319 7.04 -4.34 14.62
CA ARG A 319 6.75 -5.07 15.86
C ARG A 319 5.25 -5.13 16.11
N GLU A 320 4.58 -4.00 15.92
CA GLU A 320 3.20 -3.77 16.30
C GLU A 320 2.22 -4.80 15.70
N PRO A 321 2.26 -5.11 14.40
CA PRO A 321 1.37 -6.13 13.83
C PRO A 321 1.56 -7.52 14.45
N ARG A 322 2.82 -7.92 14.73
CA ARG A 322 3.13 -9.23 15.30
C ARG A 322 2.65 -9.34 16.73
N GLU A 323 2.87 -8.31 17.53
CA GLU A 323 2.42 -8.28 18.92
C GLU A 323 0.90 -8.30 19.00
N LEU A 324 0.19 -7.58 18.10
CA LEU A 324 -1.26 -7.63 18.00
C LEU A 324 -1.80 -9.02 17.67
N LEU A 325 -1.15 -9.75 16.74
CA LEU A 325 -1.55 -11.13 16.42
C LEU A 325 -1.41 -12.05 17.63
N LYS A 326 -0.34 -11.90 18.42
CA LYS A 326 -0.09 -12.69 19.63
C LYS A 326 -1.06 -12.40 20.77
N LEU A 327 -1.85 -11.33 20.70
CA LEU A 327 -2.90 -11.06 21.69
C LEU A 327 -4.09 -12.01 21.55
N ILE A 328 -4.32 -12.57 20.36
CA ILE A 328 -5.48 -13.42 20.08
C ILE A 328 -5.29 -14.78 20.77
N PRO A 329 -6.15 -15.16 21.73
CA PRO A 329 -6.02 -16.45 22.40
C PRO A 329 -6.14 -17.62 21.41
N GLY A 330 -5.36 -18.67 21.60
CA GLY A 330 -5.40 -19.86 20.74
C GLY A 330 -4.82 -19.70 19.32
N LEU A 331 -4.48 -18.48 18.89
CA LEU A 331 -3.83 -18.23 17.61
C LEU A 331 -2.38 -18.69 17.64
N SER A 332 -1.95 -19.43 16.61
CA SER A 332 -0.57 -19.88 16.44
C SER A 332 0.14 -19.01 15.40
N PHE A 333 0.99 -18.09 15.85
CA PHE A 333 1.75 -17.22 14.95
C PHE A 333 3.05 -17.89 14.49
N CYS A 334 3.25 -17.99 13.18
CA CYS A 334 4.52 -18.39 12.57
C CYS A 334 5.13 -17.24 11.74
N GLU A 335 6.40 -16.93 12.00
CA GLU A 335 7.11 -15.86 11.30
C GLU A 335 7.35 -16.22 9.83
N LEU A 336 7.19 -15.24 8.93
CA LEU A 336 7.38 -15.43 7.50
C LEU A 336 8.86 -15.25 7.14
N GLY A 337 9.45 -16.25 6.47
CA GLY A 337 10.77 -16.09 5.87
C GLY A 337 10.78 -14.95 4.85
N GLU A 338 11.71 -14.01 5.01
CA GLU A 338 11.79 -12.78 4.20
C GLU A 338 10.45 -12.01 4.20
N ALA A 339 9.85 -11.82 5.38
CA ALA A 339 8.52 -11.21 5.56
C ALA A 339 8.33 -9.88 4.80
N ASP A 340 9.37 -9.04 4.79
CA ASP A 340 9.42 -7.71 4.17
C ASP A 340 9.81 -7.69 2.69
N ALA A 341 10.14 -8.85 2.10
CA ALA A 341 10.35 -8.94 0.66
C ALA A 341 9.06 -8.52 -0.08
N CYS A 342 9.20 -7.74 -1.15
CA CYS A 342 8.09 -7.20 -1.91
C CYS A 342 7.13 -8.30 -2.42
N CYS A 343 5.83 -8.02 -2.43
CA CYS A 343 4.82 -8.92 -3.01
C CYS A 343 4.76 -8.89 -4.55
N GLY A 344 5.42 -7.90 -5.18
CA GLY A 344 5.44 -7.72 -6.64
C GLY A 344 4.32 -6.85 -7.21
N SER A 345 3.44 -6.26 -6.37
CA SER A 345 2.38 -5.35 -6.83
C SER A 345 2.92 -4.01 -7.34
N ALA A 346 3.58 -3.24 -6.46
CA ALA A 346 4.19 -1.92 -6.70
C ALA A 346 3.34 -0.97 -7.59
N GLY A 347 2.10 -0.70 -7.17
CA GLY A 347 1.20 0.18 -7.93
C GLY A 347 0.72 -0.48 -9.22
N THR A 348 1.02 0.12 -10.37
CA THR A 348 0.73 -0.41 -11.71
C THR A 348 1.82 -1.34 -12.24
N TYR A 349 2.93 -1.53 -11.51
CA TYR A 349 4.07 -2.34 -11.95
C TYR A 349 3.65 -3.76 -12.34
N ASN A 350 2.73 -4.37 -11.59
CA ASN A 350 2.25 -5.70 -11.93
C ASN A 350 1.55 -5.75 -13.30
N ILE A 351 0.98 -4.65 -13.79
CA ILE A 351 0.36 -4.55 -15.12
C ILE A 351 1.43 -4.21 -16.18
N GLU A 352 2.35 -3.31 -15.87
CA GLU A 352 3.38 -2.82 -16.81
C GLU A 352 4.53 -3.80 -17.03
N LYS A 353 4.90 -4.58 -16.00
CA LYS A 353 6.02 -5.52 -15.98
C LYS A 353 5.56 -6.89 -15.43
N PRO A 354 4.60 -7.56 -16.09
CA PRO A 354 3.91 -8.73 -15.56
C PRO A 354 4.86 -9.89 -15.23
N GLU A 355 5.81 -10.20 -16.12
CA GLU A 355 6.75 -11.32 -15.93
C GLU A 355 7.63 -11.14 -14.69
N MET A 356 8.18 -9.93 -14.49
CA MET A 356 9.01 -9.66 -13.31
C MET A 356 8.18 -9.68 -12.04
N SER A 357 6.97 -9.08 -12.09
CA SER A 357 6.02 -9.10 -10.97
C SER A 357 5.67 -10.52 -10.55
N ASP A 358 5.43 -11.43 -11.52
CA ASP A 358 5.07 -12.81 -11.25
C ASP A 358 6.24 -13.62 -10.70
N ARG A 359 7.49 -13.38 -11.13
CA ARG A 359 8.68 -13.99 -10.51
C ARG A 359 8.84 -13.60 -9.04
N VAL A 360 8.75 -12.30 -8.75
CA VAL A 360 8.80 -11.77 -7.36
C VAL A 360 7.67 -12.35 -6.51
N LEU A 361 6.46 -12.41 -7.06
CA LEU A 361 5.30 -13.01 -6.38
C LEU A 361 5.51 -14.51 -6.12
N GLY A 362 6.04 -15.26 -7.08
CA GLY A 362 6.26 -16.71 -6.97
C GLY A 362 7.16 -17.06 -5.78
N ARG A 363 8.27 -16.34 -5.59
CA ARG A 363 9.13 -16.47 -4.42
C ARG A 363 8.38 -16.19 -3.11
N LYS A 364 7.61 -15.11 -3.06
CA LYS A 364 6.83 -14.75 -1.87
C LYS A 364 5.79 -15.82 -1.52
N VAL A 365 5.07 -16.33 -2.51
CA VAL A 365 4.08 -17.41 -2.35
C VAL A 365 4.75 -18.69 -1.83
N ALA A 366 5.92 -19.05 -2.34
CA ALA A 366 6.68 -20.20 -1.86
C ALA A 366 7.06 -20.05 -0.38
N ASN A 367 7.57 -18.89 0.03
CA ASN A 367 7.88 -18.62 1.43
C ASN A 367 6.62 -18.72 2.30
N ILE A 368 5.50 -18.13 1.88
CA ILE A 368 4.24 -18.20 2.63
C ILE A 368 3.79 -19.65 2.81
N ARG A 369 3.80 -20.46 1.74
CA ARG A 369 3.40 -21.87 1.81
C ARG A 369 4.30 -22.70 2.73
N SER A 370 5.61 -22.40 2.75
CA SER A 370 6.56 -23.08 3.64
C SER A 370 6.27 -22.88 5.13
N THR A 371 5.55 -21.81 5.49
CA THR A 371 5.15 -21.56 6.89
C THR A 371 4.08 -22.53 7.39
N GLY A 372 3.36 -23.22 6.49
CA GLY A 372 2.20 -24.04 6.81
C GLY A 372 1.02 -23.25 7.41
N ALA A 373 1.01 -21.92 7.28
CA ALA A 373 -0.08 -21.08 7.77
C ALA A 373 -1.37 -21.29 6.96
N GLU A 374 -2.49 -21.22 7.66
CA GLU A 374 -3.84 -21.27 7.09
C GLU A 374 -4.29 -19.86 6.66
N CYS A 375 -3.76 -18.83 7.31
CA CYS A 375 -4.05 -17.45 7.00
C CYS A 375 -2.78 -16.59 6.93
N LEU A 376 -2.75 -15.74 5.92
CA LEU A 376 -1.78 -14.67 5.74
C LEU A 376 -2.44 -13.32 6.09
N VAL A 377 -1.83 -12.61 7.03
CA VAL A 377 -2.26 -11.26 7.40
C VAL A 377 -1.34 -10.22 6.76
N THR A 378 -1.91 -9.10 6.28
CA THR A 378 -1.17 -7.96 5.76
C THR A 378 -1.93 -6.63 5.94
N GLY A 379 -1.34 -5.50 5.53
CA GLY A 379 -1.84 -4.14 5.83
C GLY A 379 -1.90 -3.16 4.66
N ASN A 380 -1.86 -3.65 3.41
CA ASN A 380 -1.78 -2.76 2.24
C ASN A 380 -2.61 -3.30 1.06
N PRO A 381 -3.44 -2.48 0.39
CA PRO A 381 -4.35 -2.94 -0.67
C PRO A 381 -3.63 -3.60 -1.85
N GLY A 382 -2.48 -3.09 -2.28
CA GLY A 382 -1.70 -3.71 -3.36
C GLY A 382 -1.20 -5.10 -2.97
N CYS A 383 -0.78 -5.27 -1.71
CA CYS A 383 -0.40 -6.58 -1.18
C CYS A 383 -1.60 -7.52 -1.11
N LEU A 384 -2.75 -7.05 -0.62
CA LEU A 384 -3.99 -7.84 -0.57
C LEU A 384 -4.39 -8.35 -1.96
N LEU A 385 -4.41 -7.48 -2.98
CA LEU A 385 -4.75 -7.87 -4.36
C LEU A 385 -3.78 -8.92 -4.90
N GLN A 386 -2.48 -8.62 -4.84
CA GLN A 386 -1.44 -9.44 -5.46
C GLN A 386 -1.30 -10.80 -4.77
N LEU A 387 -1.38 -10.84 -3.44
CA LEU A 387 -1.25 -12.08 -2.66
C LEU A 387 -2.53 -12.93 -2.74
N LYS A 388 -3.72 -12.32 -2.78
CA LYS A 388 -4.97 -13.06 -3.05
C LYS A 388 -4.89 -13.75 -4.42
N LYS A 389 -4.40 -13.07 -5.46
CA LYS A 389 -4.16 -13.69 -6.77
C LYS A 389 -3.14 -14.83 -6.67
N GLY A 390 -1.98 -14.58 -6.06
CA GLY A 390 -0.89 -15.57 -5.99
C GLY A 390 -1.20 -16.81 -5.16
N LEU A 391 -2.12 -16.70 -4.20
CA LEU A 391 -2.53 -17.79 -3.31
C LEU A 391 -3.88 -18.41 -3.67
N ALA A 392 -4.58 -17.88 -4.69
CA ALA A 392 -5.89 -18.40 -5.12
C ALA A 392 -5.83 -19.86 -5.57
N ASP A 393 -4.77 -20.22 -6.30
CA ASP A 393 -4.58 -21.55 -6.87
C ASP A 393 -3.50 -22.32 -6.09
N GLY A 394 -3.93 -23.09 -5.08
CA GLY A 394 -3.02 -23.86 -4.23
C GLY A 394 -3.72 -24.80 -3.26
N SER A 395 -2.97 -25.80 -2.77
CA SER A 395 -3.39 -26.69 -1.68
C SER A 395 -2.26 -26.76 -0.64
N PRO A 396 -2.53 -26.47 0.65
CA PRO A 396 -3.79 -25.95 1.18
C PRO A 396 -4.06 -24.51 0.70
N VAL A 397 -5.34 -24.12 0.71
CA VAL A 397 -5.76 -22.74 0.43
C VAL A 397 -5.33 -21.86 1.61
N VAL A 398 -4.63 -20.77 1.34
CA VAL A 398 -4.22 -19.79 2.37
C VAL A 398 -5.13 -18.58 2.27
N GLU A 399 -5.90 -18.30 3.33
CA GLU A 399 -6.78 -17.13 3.38
C GLU A 399 -5.95 -15.84 3.55
N VAL A 400 -6.19 -14.82 2.74
CA VAL A 400 -5.49 -13.53 2.86
C VAL A 400 -6.42 -12.47 3.45
N LEU A 401 -6.07 -11.97 4.63
CA LEU A 401 -6.84 -10.99 5.40
C LEU A 401 -6.05 -9.72 5.71
N HIS A 402 -6.79 -8.63 5.85
CA HIS A 402 -6.25 -7.45 6.50
C HIS A 402 -6.16 -7.66 8.02
N LEU A 403 -5.16 -7.06 8.69
CA LEU A 403 -4.99 -7.16 10.15
C LEU A 403 -6.27 -6.83 10.93
N ALA A 404 -6.96 -5.74 10.56
CA ALA A 404 -8.22 -5.35 11.17
C ALA A 404 -9.32 -6.41 11.04
N GLN A 405 -9.39 -7.12 9.90
CA GLN A 405 -10.40 -8.15 9.70
C GLN A 405 -10.17 -9.35 10.62
N LEU A 406 -8.92 -9.78 10.79
CA LEU A 406 -8.61 -10.89 11.68
C LEU A 406 -8.88 -10.54 13.15
N LEU A 407 -8.54 -9.33 13.58
CA LEU A 407 -8.82 -8.86 14.94
C LEU A 407 -10.33 -8.78 15.21
N VAL A 408 -11.11 -8.22 14.28
CA VAL A 408 -12.58 -8.18 14.40
C VAL A 408 -13.17 -9.59 14.39
N ARG A 409 -12.64 -10.51 13.57
CA ARG A 409 -13.06 -11.92 13.58
C ARG A 409 -12.90 -12.52 14.98
N SER A 410 -11.74 -12.33 15.61
CA SER A 410 -11.53 -12.77 16.99
C SER A 410 -12.46 -12.07 18.00
N MET A 411 -12.81 -10.79 17.80
CA MET A 411 -13.78 -10.10 18.68
C MET A 411 -15.22 -10.63 18.58
N GLN A 412 -15.57 -11.34 17.51
CA GLN A 412 -16.93 -11.82 17.27
C GLN A 412 -17.17 -13.24 17.80
N GLY A 413 -16.10 -13.94 18.25
CA GLY A 413 -16.13 -15.37 18.54
C GLY A 413 -16.13 -16.21 17.26
#